data_AF-A0A4C1SVQ3-F1
#
_entry.id   AF-A0A4C1SVQ3-F1
#
_cell.length_a   1.000
_cell.length_b   1.000
_cell.length_c   1.000
_cell.angle_alpha   90.00
_cell.angle_beta   90.00
_cell.angle_gamma   90.00
#
_symmetry.space_group_name_H-M   'P 1'
#
loop_
_entity.id
_entity.type
_entity.pdbx_description
1 polymer ?
#
loop_
_entity_poly.entity_id
_entity_poly.type
_entity_poly.pdbx_seq_one_letter_code
_entity_poly.pdbx_strand_id
1 'polypeptide(L)'
;MCDCLVGERDDHETEIRSVVFMITKLKGELAELDVKCNDLSDQHDRLQKLVNETEPVRDEINILTLASQYIYENLVYVKRNIESFQKRSDIHNMNTRHKNDLAAHKTRLNQVNKLFNGLCVRFYNKIPAEIQNLSFAKFKRFVKRKLYGEGYYTVLEYLNEKNPWD
;
A
#
# COMPACT_ATOMS: atom_id res chain seq x y z
N MET A 1 15.68 6.89 -70.16
CA MET A 1 16.42 6.76 -68.90
C MET A 1 15.95 7.85 -67.94
N CYS A 2 14.68 7.82 -67.51
CA CYS A 2 14.10 8.84 -66.61
C CYS A 2 13.06 8.26 -65.62
N ASP A 3 13.07 6.96 -65.32
CA ASP A 3 12.02 6.33 -64.51
C ASP A 3 12.37 6.20 -63.01
N CYS A 4 13.61 6.51 -62.59
CA CYS A 4 14.04 6.37 -61.19
C CYS A 4 13.53 7.49 -60.25
N LEU A 5 13.36 8.72 -60.75
CA LEU A 5 13.05 9.91 -59.93
C LEU A 5 11.56 10.06 -59.57
N VAL A 6 10.70 9.19 -60.09
CA VAL A 6 9.27 9.15 -59.76
C VAL A 6 9.04 8.17 -58.60
N GLY A 7 9.70 7.01 -58.60
CA GLY A 7 9.59 6.00 -57.53
C GLY A 7 10.04 6.49 -56.16
N GLU A 8 11.17 7.21 -56.06
CA GLU A 8 11.68 7.73 -54.77
C GLU A 8 10.73 8.76 -54.12
N ARG A 9 9.99 9.53 -54.92
CA ARG A 9 9.00 10.50 -54.39
C ARG A 9 7.75 9.81 -53.87
N ASP A 10 7.29 8.78 -54.58
CA ASP A 10 6.13 7.98 -54.18
C ASP A 10 6.43 7.16 -52.90
N ASP A 11 7.67 6.70 -52.73
CA ASP A 11 8.12 5.99 -51.53
C ASP A 11 8.11 6.90 -50.29
N HIS A 12 8.65 8.12 -50.40
CA HIS A 12 8.62 9.10 -49.31
C HIS A 12 7.20 9.56 -48.95
N GLU A 13 6.33 9.73 -49.94
CA GLU A 13 4.93 10.07 -49.68
C GLU A 13 4.21 8.94 -48.94
N THR A 14 4.52 7.69 -49.28
CA THR A 14 3.97 6.50 -48.61
C THR A 14 4.45 6.39 -47.17
N GLU A 15 5.74 6.63 -46.90
CA GLU A 15 6.27 6.69 -45.53
C GLU A 15 5.63 7.79 -44.70
N ILE A 16 5.49 9.00 -45.26
CA ILE A 16 4.83 10.13 -44.58
C ILE A 16 3.38 9.77 -44.24
N ARG A 17 2.62 9.19 -45.18
CA ARG A 17 1.23 8.75 -44.93
C ARG A 17 1.14 7.69 -43.83
N SER A 18 2.07 6.74 -43.81
CA SER A 18 2.17 5.70 -42.78
C SER A 18 2.45 6.29 -41.39
N VAL A 19 3.41 7.22 -41.29
CA VAL A 19 3.73 7.92 -40.03
C VAL A 19 2.55 8.77 -39.56
N VAL A 20 1.89 9.51 -40.46
CA VAL A 20 0.69 10.30 -40.12
C VAL A 20 -0.42 9.40 -39.61
N PHE A 21 -0.65 8.25 -40.24
CA PHE A 21 -1.64 7.25 -39.78
C PHE A 21 -1.31 6.69 -38.40
N MET A 22 -0.04 6.39 -38.12
CA MET A 22 0.38 5.96 -36.78
C MET A 22 0.18 7.06 -35.74
N ILE A 23 0.54 8.31 -36.05
CA ILE A 23 0.37 9.45 -35.15
C ILE A 23 -1.12 9.71 -34.86
N THR A 24 -1.99 9.63 -35.86
CA THR A 24 -3.44 9.81 -35.64
C THR A 24 -4.04 8.66 -34.83
N LYS A 25 -3.61 7.42 -35.07
CA LYS A 25 -4.00 6.26 -34.25
C LYS A 25 -3.59 6.41 -32.79
N LEU A 26 -2.33 6.76 -32.53
CA LEU A 26 -1.80 6.98 -31.18
C LEU A 26 -2.51 8.15 -30.46
N LYS A 27 -2.84 9.23 -31.19
CA LYS A 27 -3.64 10.34 -30.63
C LYS A 27 -5.05 9.90 -30.24
N GLY A 28 -5.68 9.02 -31.03
CA GLY A 28 -6.97 8.43 -30.68
C GLY A 28 -6.90 7.58 -29.41
N GLU A 29 -5.91 6.69 -29.32
CA GLU A 29 -5.67 5.86 -28.14
C GLU A 29 -5.40 6.70 -26.88
N LEU A 30 -4.64 7.80 -27.02
CA LEU A 30 -4.38 8.73 -25.91
C LEU A 30 -5.65 9.42 -25.43
N ALA A 31 -6.51 9.89 -26.35
CA ALA A 31 -7.79 10.52 -25.99
C ALA A 31 -8.73 9.53 -25.29
N GLU A 32 -8.79 8.27 -25.73
CA GLU A 32 -9.56 7.23 -25.04
C GLU A 32 -9.03 6.93 -23.64
N LEU A 33 -7.71 6.97 -23.45
CA LEU A 33 -7.09 6.76 -22.14
C LEU A 33 -7.43 7.91 -21.18
N ASP A 34 -7.39 9.16 -21.66
CA ASP A 34 -7.76 10.34 -20.87
C ASP A 34 -9.22 10.26 -20.38
N VAL A 35 -10.14 9.84 -21.25
CA VAL A 35 -11.56 9.63 -20.87
C VAL A 35 -11.67 8.56 -19.78
N LYS A 36 -11.02 7.40 -19.97
CA LYS A 36 -11.04 6.31 -18.98
C LYS A 36 -10.45 6.73 -17.63
N CYS A 37 -9.39 7.52 -17.63
CA CYS A 37 -8.77 8.04 -16.41
C CYS A 37 -9.72 8.99 -15.65
N ASN A 38 -10.42 9.86 -16.35
CA ASN A 38 -11.41 10.76 -15.75
C ASN A 38 -12.58 9.97 -15.15
N ASP A 39 -13.14 9.00 -15.89
CA ASP A 39 -14.21 8.13 -15.37
C ASP A 39 -13.75 7.40 -14.10
N LEU A 40 -12.53 6.87 -14.07
CA LEU A 40 -11.97 6.20 -12.88
C LEU A 40 -11.81 7.14 -11.70
N SER A 41 -11.38 8.38 -11.92
CA SER A 41 -11.29 9.40 -10.88
C SER A 41 -12.66 9.71 -10.29
N ASP A 42 -13.67 9.88 -11.14
CA ASP A 42 -15.05 10.13 -10.71
C ASP A 42 -15.61 8.92 -9.92
N GLN A 43 -15.33 7.69 -10.35
CA GLN A 43 -15.71 6.49 -9.60
C GLN A 43 -15.02 6.44 -8.24
N HIS A 44 -13.73 6.77 -8.18
CA HIS A 44 -12.99 6.83 -6.92
C HIS A 44 -13.61 7.83 -5.95
N ASP A 45 -13.94 9.03 -6.40
CA ASP A 45 -14.52 10.08 -5.56
C ASP A 45 -15.91 9.69 -5.04
N ARG A 46 -16.71 9.01 -5.87
CA ARG A 46 -18.00 8.46 -5.46
C ARG A 46 -17.85 7.36 -4.40
N LEU A 47 -16.89 6.45 -4.57
CA LEU A 47 -16.59 5.41 -3.59
C LEU A 47 -16.09 6.01 -2.28
N GLN A 48 -15.20 6.99 -2.34
CA GLN A 48 -14.69 7.68 -1.15
C GLN A 48 -15.80 8.38 -0.37
N LYS A 49 -16.74 9.01 -1.08
CA LYS A 49 -17.92 9.61 -0.46
C LYS A 49 -18.77 8.58 0.28
N LEU A 50 -19.07 7.44 -0.35
CA LEU A 50 -19.82 6.35 0.29
C LEU A 50 -19.10 5.81 1.52
N VAL A 51 -17.77 5.65 1.45
CA VAL A 51 -16.95 5.24 2.61
C VAL A 51 -17.10 6.25 3.75
N ASN A 52 -16.94 7.53 3.47
CA ASN A 52 -17.07 8.60 4.47
C ASN A 52 -18.46 8.65 5.11
N GLU A 53 -19.51 8.33 4.36
CA GLU A 53 -20.88 8.22 4.89
C GLU A 53 -21.06 7.02 5.83
N THR A 54 -20.28 5.95 5.66
CA THR A 54 -20.34 4.75 6.52
C THR A 54 -19.45 4.80 7.76
N GLU A 55 -18.43 5.67 7.79
CA GLU A 55 -17.57 5.91 8.97
C GLU A 55 -18.36 6.20 10.27
N PRO A 56 -19.31 7.16 10.33
CA PRO A 56 -20.01 7.47 11.57
C PRO A 56 -20.78 6.28 12.13
N VAL A 57 -21.38 5.46 11.26
CA VAL A 57 -22.11 4.25 11.65
C VAL A 57 -21.16 3.20 12.22
N ARG A 58 -19.94 3.08 11.68
CA ARG A 58 -18.92 2.14 12.18
C ARG A 58 -18.51 2.48 13.62
N ASP A 59 -18.30 3.76 13.89
CA ASP A 59 -17.85 4.23 15.20
C ASP A 59 -18.92 4.05 16.27
N GLU A 60 -20.20 4.23 15.91
CA GLU A 60 -21.34 3.96 16.80
C GLU A 60 -21.45 2.49 17.19
N ILE A 61 -21.28 1.57 16.22
CA ILE A 61 -21.48 0.13 16.43
C ILE A 61 -20.20 -0.55 16.94
N ASN A 62 -19.06 0.16 17.01
CA ASN A 62 -17.74 -0.38 17.39
C ASN A 62 -17.37 -1.63 16.57
N ILE A 63 -17.47 -1.53 15.24
CA ILE A 63 -17.08 -2.59 14.31
C ILE A 63 -15.71 -2.27 13.69
N LEU A 64 -14.81 -3.26 13.64
CA LEU A 64 -13.56 -3.11 12.92
C LEU A 64 -13.79 -3.45 11.45
N THR A 65 -13.20 -2.66 10.56
CA THR A 65 -13.05 -3.04 9.15
C THR A 65 -12.22 -4.34 9.06
N LEU A 66 -12.35 -5.05 7.94
CA LEU A 66 -11.61 -6.30 7.73
C LEU A 66 -10.08 -6.10 7.83
N ALA A 67 -9.56 -5.01 7.26
CA ALA A 67 -8.13 -4.70 7.33
C ALA A 67 -7.69 -4.32 8.75
N SER A 68 -8.47 -3.52 9.48
CA SER A 68 -8.17 -3.19 10.88
C SER A 68 -8.21 -4.44 11.77
N GLN A 69 -9.18 -5.33 11.56
CA GLN A 69 -9.25 -6.62 12.26
C GLN A 69 -8.03 -7.49 11.93
N TYR A 70 -7.60 -7.55 10.67
CA TYR A 70 -6.39 -8.26 10.28
C TYR A 70 -5.14 -7.69 10.97
N ILE A 71 -4.96 -6.37 10.95
CA ILE A 71 -3.85 -5.68 11.63
C ILE A 71 -3.87 -6.00 13.13
N TYR A 72 -5.04 -5.90 13.76
CA TYR A 72 -5.24 -6.21 15.17
C TYR A 72 -4.78 -7.63 15.55
N GLU A 73 -5.24 -8.65 14.83
CA GLU A 73 -4.86 -10.05 15.11
C GLU A 73 -3.37 -10.28 14.94
N ASN A 74 -2.74 -9.65 13.93
CA ASN A 74 -1.28 -9.69 13.75
C ASN A 74 -0.54 -9.08 14.94
N LEU A 75 -0.98 -7.90 15.42
CA LEU A 75 -0.36 -7.22 16.56
C LEU A 75 -0.51 -8.02 17.86
N VAL A 76 -1.70 -8.58 18.10
CA VAL A 76 -1.97 -9.44 19.26
C VAL A 76 -1.13 -10.71 19.20
N TYR A 77 -0.99 -11.32 18.02
CA TYR A 77 -0.15 -12.49 17.80
C TYR A 77 1.31 -12.21 18.15
N VAL A 78 1.88 -11.11 17.65
CA VAL A 78 3.27 -10.72 17.93
C VAL A 78 3.45 -10.48 19.43
N LYS A 79 2.54 -9.73 20.06
CA LYS A 79 2.64 -9.44 21.49
C LYS A 79 2.55 -10.69 22.36
N ARG A 80 1.70 -11.66 21.99
CA ARG A 80 1.56 -12.94 22.70
C ARG A 80 2.82 -13.80 22.59
N ASN A 81 3.48 -13.77 21.43
CA ASN A 81 4.63 -14.60 21.11
C ASN A 81 5.93 -13.79 21.04
N ILE A 82 6.04 -12.70 21.80
CA ILE A 82 7.13 -11.72 21.63
C ILE A 82 8.51 -12.36 21.80
N GLU A 83 8.61 -13.38 22.65
CA GLU A 83 9.82 -14.14 22.93
C GLU A 83 10.30 -14.99 21.74
N SER A 84 9.42 -15.37 20.81
CA SER A 84 9.80 -16.10 19.60
C SER A 84 10.37 -15.21 18.50
N PHE A 85 10.32 -13.89 18.66
CA PHE A 85 10.86 -12.94 17.69
C PHE A 85 12.23 -12.43 18.14
N GLN A 86 13.20 -12.48 17.22
CA GLN A 86 14.51 -11.86 17.45
C GLN A 86 14.39 -10.35 17.39
N LYS A 87 15.05 -9.65 18.30
CA LYS A 87 15.29 -8.21 18.24
C LYS A 87 16.54 -7.92 17.44
N ARG A 88 16.67 -6.69 16.92
CA ARG A 88 17.89 -6.27 16.22
C ARG A 88 19.12 -6.27 17.13
N SER A 89 18.93 -6.01 18.41
CA SER A 89 19.97 -6.12 19.45
C SER A 89 20.52 -7.53 19.61
N ASP A 90 19.72 -8.57 19.34
CA ASP A 90 20.16 -9.96 19.44
C ASP A 90 21.11 -10.35 18.29
N ILE A 91 21.00 -9.66 17.14
CA ILE A 91 21.81 -9.91 15.94
C ILE A 91 23.15 -9.17 16.02
N HIS A 92 23.13 -7.93 16.51
CA HIS A 92 24.33 -7.11 16.61
C HIS A 92 24.29 -6.21 17.85
N ASN A 93 25.43 -6.08 18.54
CA ASN A 93 25.54 -5.23 19.74
C ASN A 93 25.71 -3.73 19.42
N MET A 94 25.14 -3.26 18.31
CA MET A 94 25.17 -1.85 17.92
C MET A 94 24.00 -1.10 18.54
N ASN A 95 24.32 -0.02 19.25
CA ASN A 95 23.34 0.84 19.93
C ASN A 95 22.71 1.81 18.91
N THR A 96 21.83 1.28 18.05
CA THR A 96 21.08 2.07 17.07
C THR A 96 19.74 2.52 17.65
N ARG A 97 19.15 3.59 17.08
CA ARG A 97 17.81 4.09 17.45
C ARG A 97 16.73 3.00 17.42
N HIS A 98 16.91 1.98 16.56
CA HIS A 98 15.98 0.87 16.32
C HIS A 98 16.42 -0.46 16.96
N LYS A 99 17.30 -0.45 17.97
CA LYS A 99 17.84 -1.69 18.55
C LYS A 99 16.79 -2.60 19.19
N ASN A 100 15.68 -2.02 19.65
CA ASN A 100 14.59 -2.73 20.31
C ASN A 100 13.53 -3.23 19.32
N ASP A 101 13.61 -2.81 18.05
CA ASP A 101 12.71 -3.26 17.01
C ASP A 101 12.91 -4.76 16.78
N LEU A 102 11.81 -5.42 16.45
CA LEU A 102 11.85 -6.80 15.98
C LEU A 102 12.59 -6.85 14.65
N ALA A 103 13.48 -7.84 14.52
CA ALA A 103 14.20 -8.11 13.30
C ALA A 103 13.23 -8.70 12.27
N ALA A 104 13.04 -7.99 11.15
CA ALA A 104 12.31 -8.55 10.02
C ALA A 104 13.08 -9.75 9.47
N HIS A 105 12.36 -10.83 9.18
CA HIS A 105 12.95 -12.02 8.57
C HIS A 105 13.47 -11.66 7.17
N LYS A 106 14.81 -11.66 6.99
CA LYS A 106 15.44 -11.27 5.72
C LYS A 106 15.48 -12.47 4.79
N THR A 107 14.47 -12.60 3.92
CA THR A 107 14.48 -13.57 2.82
C THR A 107 14.86 -12.91 1.50
N ARG A 108 15.53 -13.66 0.61
CA ARG A 108 15.80 -13.22 -0.77
C ARG A 108 14.53 -12.94 -1.57
N LEU A 109 13.40 -13.54 -1.20
CA LEU A 109 12.12 -13.39 -1.87
C LEU A 109 11.30 -12.27 -1.24
N ASN A 110 11.08 -11.18 -2.00
CA ASN A 110 10.25 -10.06 -1.56
C ASN A 110 8.79 -10.45 -1.27
N GLN A 111 8.30 -11.54 -1.88
CA GLN A 111 6.94 -12.03 -1.65
C GLN A 111 6.73 -12.47 -0.20
N VAL A 112 7.73 -13.07 0.44
CA VAL A 112 7.65 -13.51 1.84
C VAL A 112 7.53 -12.32 2.80
N ASN A 113 8.13 -11.17 2.46
CA ASN A 113 7.99 -9.94 3.23
C ASN A 113 6.58 -9.33 3.14
N LYS A 114 5.80 -9.71 2.12
CA LYS A 114 4.38 -9.32 1.95
C LYS A 114 3.42 -10.31 2.62
N LEU A 115 3.89 -11.47 3.06
CA LEU A 115 3.09 -12.43 3.81
C LEU A 115 3.05 -12.06 5.29
N PHE A 116 2.19 -12.78 6.02
CA PHE A 116 1.99 -12.65 7.47
C PHE A 116 3.31 -12.48 8.25
N ASN A 117 4.31 -13.34 8.00
CA ASN A 117 5.59 -13.34 8.74
C ASN A 117 6.35 -12.01 8.63
N GLY A 118 6.28 -11.34 7.48
CA GLY A 118 6.91 -10.03 7.30
C GLY A 118 6.02 -8.90 7.79
N LEU A 119 4.72 -8.98 7.52
CA LEU A 119 3.77 -7.93 7.84
C LEU A 119 3.57 -7.74 9.35
N CYS A 120 3.45 -8.82 10.13
CA CYS A 120 3.20 -8.72 11.56
C CYS A 120 4.33 -7.98 12.29
N VAL A 121 5.59 -8.26 11.94
CA VAL A 121 6.78 -7.56 12.44
C VAL A 121 6.76 -6.08 12.06
N ARG A 122 6.42 -5.77 10.80
CA ARG A 122 6.32 -4.39 10.32
C ARG A 122 5.23 -3.61 11.05
N PHE A 123 4.08 -4.24 11.31
CA PHE A 123 3.00 -3.59 12.04
C PHE A 123 3.41 -3.26 13.46
N TYR A 124 4.02 -4.24 14.15
CA TYR A 124 4.41 -4.10 15.55
C TYR A 124 5.50 -3.04 15.74
N ASN A 125 6.47 -2.98 14.83
CA ASN A 125 7.56 -1.98 14.90
C ASN A 125 7.09 -0.53 14.68
N LYS A 126 5.87 -0.28 14.18
CA LYS A 126 5.30 1.08 14.15
C LYS A 126 4.78 1.54 15.50
N ILE A 127 4.54 0.63 16.43
CA ILE A 127 4.00 0.95 17.75
C ILE A 127 5.10 1.60 18.62
N PRO A 128 4.86 2.76 19.25
CA PRO A 128 5.77 3.36 20.22
C PRO A 128 6.11 2.42 21.39
N ALA A 129 7.32 2.53 21.93
CA ALA A 129 7.82 1.64 22.97
C ALA A 129 6.95 1.67 24.23
N GLU A 130 6.35 2.83 24.54
CA GLU A 130 5.43 3.04 25.66
C GLU A 130 4.22 2.10 25.58
N ILE A 131 3.66 1.97 24.37
CA ILE A 131 2.51 1.10 24.11
C ILE A 131 2.98 -0.37 24.04
N GLN A 132 4.13 -0.64 23.40
CA GLN A 132 4.71 -1.97 23.35
C GLN A 132 4.99 -2.53 24.75
N ASN A 133 5.36 -1.70 25.72
CA ASN A 133 5.68 -2.12 27.09
C ASN A 133 4.44 -2.35 27.97
N LEU A 134 3.23 -2.07 27.47
CA LEU A 134 2.01 -2.38 28.20
C LEU A 134 1.86 -3.89 28.45
N SER A 135 1.21 -4.23 29.57
CA SER A 135 0.74 -5.60 29.83
C SER A 135 -0.17 -6.08 28.69
N PHE A 136 -0.19 -7.38 28.41
CA PHE A 136 -0.96 -7.95 27.30
C PHE A 136 -2.43 -7.48 27.24
N ALA A 137 -3.14 -7.48 28.38
CA ALA A 137 -4.52 -7.03 28.44
C ALA A 137 -4.69 -5.54 28.10
N LYS A 138 -3.82 -4.67 28.66
CA LYS A 138 -3.82 -3.23 28.36
C LYS A 138 -3.47 -2.95 26.90
N PHE A 139 -2.45 -3.64 26.37
CA PHE A 139 -2.06 -3.56 24.96
C PHE A 139 -3.24 -3.91 24.04
N LYS A 140 -3.87 -5.08 24.27
CA LYS A 140 -5.01 -5.56 23.48
C LYS A 140 -6.17 -4.55 23.47
N ARG A 141 -6.49 -3.96 24.62
CA ARG A 141 -7.56 -2.96 24.75
C ARG A 141 -7.18 -1.64 24.05
N PHE A 142 -5.96 -1.17 24.24
CA PHE A 142 -5.47 0.09 23.67
C PHE A 142 -5.44 0.04 22.14
N VAL A 143 -4.80 -0.98 21.59
CA VAL A 143 -4.68 -1.19 20.13
C VAL A 143 -6.07 -1.29 19.50
N LYS A 144 -6.96 -2.08 20.10
CA LYS A 144 -8.33 -2.24 19.59
C LYS A 144 -9.07 -0.91 19.53
N ARG A 145 -8.96 -0.09 20.58
CA ARG A 145 -9.59 1.24 20.64
C ARG A 145 -9.04 2.18 19.58
N LYS A 146 -7.72 2.22 19.39
CA LYS A 146 -7.09 3.07 18.37
C LYS A 146 -7.54 2.67 16.96
N LEU A 147 -7.58 1.38 16.66
CA LEU A 147 -8.01 0.89 15.36
C LEU A 147 -9.50 1.16 15.05
N TYR A 148 -10.35 1.32 16.07
CA TYR A 148 -11.72 1.77 15.85
C TYR A 148 -11.79 3.20 15.32
N GLY A 149 -10.94 4.11 15.84
CA GLY A 149 -10.96 5.52 15.46
C GLY A 149 -10.34 5.81 14.09
N GLU A 150 -9.34 5.02 13.67
CA GLU A 150 -8.65 5.25 12.39
C GLU A 150 -9.32 4.54 11.21
N GLY A 151 -9.84 3.31 11.42
CA GLY A 151 -10.73 2.73 10.44
C GLY A 151 -10.14 2.22 9.13
N TYR A 152 -8.89 1.75 9.10
CA TYR A 152 -8.21 1.36 7.85
C TYR A 152 -8.99 0.35 7.00
N TYR A 153 -9.19 0.65 5.72
CA TYR A 153 -9.80 -0.26 4.74
C TYR A 153 -8.77 -1.14 4.03
N THR A 154 -7.52 -0.67 3.97
CA THR A 154 -6.40 -1.46 3.44
C THR A 154 -5.23 -1.51 4.40
N VAL A 155 -4.45 -2.59 4.33
CA VAL A 155 -3.19 -2.72 5.10
C VAL A 155 -2.17 -1.64 4.70
N LEU A 156 -2.24 -1.17 3.44
CA LEU A 156 -1.34 -0.15 2.92
C LEU A 156 -1.58 1.22 3.57
N GLU A 157 -2.84 1.60 3.84
CA GLU A 157 -3.17 2.83 4.57
C GLU A 157 -2.44 2.88 5.92
N TYR A 158 -2.60 1.84 6.74
CA TYR A 158 -1.89 1.73 8.01
C TYR A 158 -0.37 1.77 7.86
N LEU A 159 0.18 1.10 6.84
CA LEU A 159 1.64 1.08 6.61
C LEU A 159 2.18 2.44 6.13
N ASN A 160 1.41 3.22 5.39
CA ASN A 160 1.80 4.50 4.82
C ASN A 160 1.59 5.67 5.78
N GLU A 161 0.72 5.51 6.78
CA GLU A 161 0.51 6.53 7.79
C GLU A 161 1.78 6.82 8.59
N LYS A 162 2.11 8.11 8.81
CA LYS A 162 3.37 8.47 9.49
C LYS A 162 3.34 8.09 10.97
N ASN A 163 2.27 8.47 11.67
CA ASN A 163 2.15 8.33 13.12
C ASN A 163 0.79 7.72 13.53
N PRO A 164 0.55 6.41 13.28
CA PRO A 164 -0.74 5.76 13.58
C PRO A 164 -1.06 5.60 15.08
N TRP A 165 -0.19 6.10 15.97
CA TRP A 165 -0.27 5.87 17.42
C TRP A 165 -0.15 7.14 18.27
N ASP A 166 -0.03 8.31 17.63
CA ASP A 166 -0.05 9.60 18.32
C ASP A 166 -1.46 9.96 18.83
#